data_AF-A0A7C4AQS0-F1
#
_entry.id   AF-A0A7C4AQS0-F1
#
_cell.length_a   1.000
_cell.length_b   1.000
_cell.length_c   1.000
_cell.angle_alpha   90.00
_cell.angle_beta   90.00
_cell.angle_gamma   90.00
#
_symmetry.space_group_name_H-M   'P 1'
#
loop_
_entity.id
_entity.type
_entity.pdbx_description
1 polymer ?
#
loop_
_entity_poly.entity_id
_entity_poly.type
_entity_poly.pdbx_seq_one_letter_code
_entity_poly.pdbx_strand_id
1 'polypeptide(L)'
;MSIWKIIIREFLIFVGSVSILPTLVLALLAQQHSWNMLLSGAVREVLSGAIYSHQAPLGLWVRLLAPYLLVQSIRAWYWSQRSVVGMRWAHLYFSLVFAGVAFWSLSAAWDLFHFMTALGDMPAEIGQFLELEGSNLVIGLAAVFLTVHCARIFLNPSQRRDSSA
;
A
#
# COMPACT_ATOMS: atom_id res chain seq x y z
N MET A 1 -11.49 4.47 -29.32
CA MET A 1 -10.79 5.49 -28.50
C MET A 1 -9.29 5.27 -28.69
N SER A 2 -8.50 6.27 -29.09
CA SER A 2 -7.07 6.02 -29.37
C SER A 2 -6.30 5.77 -28.06
N ILE A 3 -5.27 4.92 -28.13
CA ILE A 3 -4.36 4.61 -27.00
C ILE A 3 -3.83 5.88 -26.33
N TRP A 4 -3.51 6.91 -27.10
CA TRP A 4 -3.07 8.22 -26.60
C TRP A 4 -4.06 8.91 -25.67
N LYS A 5 -5.37 8.84 -25.97
CA LYS A 5 -6.39 9.42 -25.09
C LYS A 5 -6.50 8.69 -23.76
N ILE A 6 -6.21 7.38 -23.74
CA ILE A 6 -6.19 6.58 -22.52
C ILE A 6 -4.98 6.98 -21.67
N ILE A 7 -3.79 7.07 -22.28
CA ILE A 7 -2.55 7.47 -21.61
C ILE A 7 -2.69 8.86 -20.98
N ILE A 8 -3.20 9.85 -21.74
CA ILE A 8 -3.39 11.21 -21.24
C ILE A 8 -4.38 11.24 -20.08
N ARG A 9 -5.47 10.46 -20.15
CA ARG A 9 -6.43 10.36 -19.04
C ARG A 9 -5.80 9.75 -17.79
N GLU A 10 -5.02 8.67 -17.91
CA GLU A 10 -4.31 8.09 -16.77
C GLU A 10 -3.29 9.06 -16.19
N PHE A 11 -2.57 9.78 -17.05
CA PHE A 11 -1.59 10.77 -16.63
C PHE A 11 -2.25 11.92 -15.87
N LEU A 12 -3.39 12.42 -16.33
CA LEU A 12 -4.15 13.46 -15.62
C LEU A 12 -4.70 12.96 -14.28
N ILE A 13 -5.18 11.71 -14.21
CA ILE A 13 -5.63 11.10 -12.94
C ILE A 13 -4.45 10.94 -11.98
N PHE A 14 -3.29 10.48 -12.48
CA PHE A 14 -2.07 10.36 -11.71
C PHE A 14 -1.63 11.71 -11.16
N VAL A 15 -1.46 12.71 -12.04
CA VAL A 15 -1.07 14.07 -11.64
C VAL A 15 -2.09 14.65 -10.66
N GLY A 16 -3.39 14.52 -10.92
CA GLY A 16 -4.43 15.01 -10.00
C GLY A 16 -4.38 14.33 -8.63
N SER A 17 -4.22 13.00 -8.59
CA SER A 17 -4.18 12.24 -7.33
C SER A 17 -2.93 12.57 -6.51
N VAL A 18 -1.78 12.70 -7.19
CA VAL A 18 -0.47 12.96 -6.58
C VAL A 18 -0.27 14.44 -6.24
N SER A 19 -0.97 15.37 -6.90
CA SER A 19 -0.89 16.80 -6.59
C SER A 19 -1.92 17.21 -5.55
N ILE A 20 -3.20 16.86 -5.72
CA ILE A 20 -4.29 17.42 -4.90
C ILE A 20 -4.20 16.90 -3.47
N LEU A 21 -4.01 15.58 -3.29
CA LEU A 21 -4.18 14.96 -1.98
C LEU A 21 -2.98 15.20 -1.04
N PRO A 22 -1.72 15.11 -1.48
CA PRO A 22 -0.57 15.53 -0.68
C PRO A 22 -0.61 17.02 -0.34
N THR A 23 -1.06 17.87 -1.28
CA THR A 23 -1.22 19.31 -1.02
C THR A 23 -2.33 19.58 0.01
N LEU A 24 -3.43 18.82 -0.03
CA LEU A 24 -4.50 18.88 0.98
C LEU A 24 -4.03 18.39 2.35
N VAL A 25 -3.25 17.30 2.41
CA VAL A 25 -2.66 16.80 3.65
C VAL A 25 -1.66 17.81 4.23
N LEU A 26 -0.81 18.41 3.39
CA LEU A 26 0.09 19.49 3.81
C LEU A 26 -0.69 20.73 4.28
N ALA A 27 -1.79 21.08 3.62
CA ALA A 27 -2.65 22.19 4.02
C ALA A 27 -3.38 21.92 5.35
N LEU A 28 -3.85 20.69 5.57
CA LEU A 28 -4.49 20.27 6.83
C LEU A 28 -3.48 20.20 7.98
N LEU A 29 -2.29 19.66 7.74
CA LEU A 29 -1.21 19.63 8.73
C LEU A 29 -0.70 21.04 9.07
N ALA A 30 -0.65 21.94 8.08
CA ALA A 30 -0.34 23.35 8.26
C ALA A 30 -1.38 24.11 9.11
N GLN A 31 -2.64 23.66 9.13
CA GLN A 31 -3.66 24.23 10.02
C GLN A 31 -3.54 23.73 11.46
N GLN A 32 -3.02 22.52 11.70
CA GLN A 32 -2.98 21.91 13.03
C GLN A 32 -1.69 22.14 13.82
N HIS A 33 -0.53 22.37 13.19
CA HIS A 33 0.74 22.62 13.90
C HIS A 33 1.64 23.65 13.21
N SER A 34 2.36 24.43 14.02
CA SER A 34 3.23 25.52 13.57
C SER A 34 4.17 25.10 12.43
N TRP A 35 4.13 25.84 11.32
CA TRP A 35 4.94 25.64 10.11
C TRP A 35 6.43 25.38 10.38
N ASN A 36 6.95 25.91 11.48
CA ASN A 36 8.33 25.75 11.91
C ASN A 36 8.71 24.31 12.26
N MET A 37 7.78 23.48 12.75
CA MET A 37 8.07 22.06 13.08
C MET A 37 8.15 21.19 11.83
N LEU A 38 7.29 21.45 10.85
CA LEU A 38 7.27 20.77 9.55
C LEU A 38 8.48 21.16 8.69
N LEU A 39 8.80 22.46 8.65
CA LEU A 39 9.99 22.97 7.95
C LEU A 39 11.28 22.53 8.63
N SER A 40 11.37 22.56 9.97
CA SER A 40 12.57 22.06 10.66
C SER A 40 12.72 20.54 10.51
N GLY A 41 11.63 19.76 10.48
CA GLY A 41 11.65 18.33 10.17
C GLY A 41 12.15 18.05 8.75
N ALA A 42 11.57 18.71 7.74
CA ALA A 42 11.95 18.54 6.34
C ALA A 42 13.37 19.05 6.05
N VAL A 43 13.76 20.21 6.61
CA VAL A 43 15.11 20.78 6.47
C VAL A 43 16.12 19.91 7.21
N ARG A 44 15.78 19.32 8.35
CA ARG A 44 16.65 18.38 9.07
C ARG A 44 16.79 17.06 8.31
N GLU A 45 15.74 16.53 7.69
CA GLU A 45 15.84 15.34 6.81
C GLU A 45 16.71 15.60 5.57
N VAL A 46 16.60 16.78 4.96
CA VAL A 46 17.38 17.14 3.76
C VAL A 46 18.84 17.49 4.10
N LEU A 47 19.09 18.21 5.20
CA LEU A 47 20.44 18.67 5.57
C LEU A 47 21.25 17.65 6.36
N SER A 48 20.60 16.78 7.14
CA SER A 48 21.36 15.81 7.95
C SER A 48 21.98 14.70 7.12
N GLY A 49 21.57 14.53 5.85
CA GLY A 49 21.98 13.38 5.03
C GLY A 49 21.79 12.05 5.77
N ALA A 50 20.95 12.05 6.81
CA ALA A 50 20.86 10.99 7.78
C ALA A 50 19.95 9.93 7.17
N ILE A 51 20.62 9.00 6.52
CA ILE A 51 20.20 7.63 6.22
C ILE A 51 19.96 6.91 7.57
N TYR A 52 19.12 7.47 8.44
CA TYR A 52 18.75 6.91 9.75
C TYR A 52 17.25 6.63 9.83
N SER A 53 16.59 6.47 8.68
CA SER A 53 15.48 5.55 8.62
C SER A 53 15.45 4.88 7.26
N HIS A 54 15.66 3.56 7.23
CA HIS A 54 15.40 2.75 6.05
C HIS A 54 13.90 2.71 5.66
N GLN A 55 13.06 3.55 6.28
CA GLN A 55 11.61 3.60 6.09
C GLN A 55 11.07 4.99 5.63
N ALA A 56 11.82 6.10 5.74
CA ALA A 56 11.30 7.44 5.41
C ALA A 56 10.94 7.67 3.94
N PRO A 57 11.78 7.36 2.94
CA PRO A 57 11.42 7.66 1.55
C PRO A 57 10.23 6.81 1.09
N LEU A 58 10.23 5.52 1.42
CA LEU A 58 9.15 4.58 1.05
C LEU A 58 7.82 4.91 1.73
N GLY A 59 7.82 5.28 3.01
CA GLY A 59 6.60 5.71 3.71
C GLY A 59 5.98 6.96 3.07
N LEU A 60 6.81 7.89 2.60
CA LEU A 60 6.38 9.07 1.84
C LEU A 60 5.80 8.67 0.48
N TRP A 61 6.46 7.80 -0.29
CA TRP A 61 5.94 7.30 -1.56
C TRP A 61 4.62 6.56 -1.41
N VAL A 62 4.47 5.70 -0.40
CA VAL A 62 3.22 4.99 -0.12
C VAL A 62 2.10 5.97 0.21
N ARG A 63 2.36 7.01 1.02
CA ARG A 63 1.35 8.06 1.30
C ARG A 63 1.01 8.90 0.07
N LEU A 64 1.98 9.16 -0.81
CA LEU A 64 1.79 9.91 -2.05
C LEU A 64 1.00 9.10 -3.10
N LEU A 65 1.23 7.78 -3.15
CA LEU A 65 0.62 6.87 -4.10
C LEU A 65 -0.69 6.26 -3.60
N ALA A 66 -0.91 6.18 -2.29
CA ALA A 66 -2.16 5.70 -1.67
C ALA A 66 -3.43 6.31 -2.30
N PRO A 67 -3.55 7.64 -2.50
CA PRO A 67 -4.74 8.20 -3.13
C PRO A 67 -4.92 7.75 -4.58
N TYR A 68 -3.82 7.64 -5.34
CA TYR A 68 -3.87 7.12 -6.70
C TYR A 68 -4.29 5.64 -6.72
N LEU A 69 -3.72 4.82 -5.84
CA LEU A 69 -4.08 3.41 -5.69
C LEU A 69 -5.54 3.23 -5.27
N LEU A 70 -6.09 4.13 -4.44
CA LEU A 70 -7.49 4.12 -4.03
C LEU A 70 -8.41 4.44 -5.21
N VAL A 71 -8.10 5.48 -6.01
CA VAL A 71 -8.85 5.81 -7.23
C VAL A 71 -8.78 4.67 -8.25
N GLN A 72 -7.62 4.05 -8.44
CA GLN A 72 -7.46 2.89 -9.31
C GLN A 72 -8.21 1.67 -8.78
N SER A 73 -8.27 1.46 -7.46
CA SER A 73 -9.03 0.39 -6.83
C SER A 73 -10.54 0.55 -7.05
N ILE A 74 -11.08 1.75 -6.86
CA ILE A 74 -12.49 2.06 -7.16
C ILE A 74 -12.81 1.79 -8.62
N ARG A 75 -11.91 2.20 -9.53
CA ARG A 75 -12.12 2.01 -10.96
C ARG A 75 -11.98 0.56 -11.40
N ALA A 76 -11.02 -0.17 -10.84
CA ALA A 76 -10.88 -1.62 -11.03
C ALA A 76 -12.14 -2.34 -10.55
N TRP A 77 -12.71 -1.93 -9.40
CA TRP A 77 -13.99 -2.42 -8.92
C TRP A 77 -15.14 -2.13 -9.88
N TYR A 78 -15.31 -0.88 -10.34
CA TYR A 78 -16.35 -0.57 -11.33
C TYR A 78 -16.20 -1.36 -12.64
N TRP A 79 -14.96 -1.62 -13.07
CA TRP A 79 -14.71 -2.40 -14.27
C TRP A 79 -15.00 -3.89 -14.07
N SER A 80 -14.78 -4.40 -12.86
CA SER A 80 -15.09 -5.79 -12.50
C SER A 80 -16.59 -6.10 -12.61
N GLN A 81 -17.45 -5.11 -12.35
CA GLN A 81 -18.90 -5.26 -12.43
C GLN A 81 -19.45 -5.24 -13.87
N ARG A 82 -18.69 -4.73 -14.84
CA ARG A 82 -19.18 -4.52 -16.22
C ARG A 82 -18.91 -5.68 -17.17
N SER A 83 -17.90 -6.51 -16.89
CA SER A 83 -17.51 -7.60 -17.81
C SER A 83 -16.67 -8.66 -17.13
N VAL A 84 -16.72 -9.90 -17.65
CA VAL A 84 -15.86 -11.01 -17.18
C VAL A 84 -14.38 -10.70 -17.40
N VAL A 85 -14.03 -10.05 -18.52
CA VAL A 85 -12.65 -9.63 -18.80
C VAL A 85 -12.20 -8.56 -17.81
N GLY A 86 -13.03 -7.55 -17.55
CA GLY A 86 -12.75 -6.51 -16.53
C GLY A 86 -12.62 -7.09 -15.13
N MET A 87 -13.42 -8.12 -14.80
CA MET A 87 -13.31 -8.84 -13.53
C MET A 87 -11.96 -9.53 -13.37
N ARG A 88 -11.48 -10.24 -14.40
CA ARG A 88 -10.16 -10.89 -14.37
C ARG A 88 -9.06 -9.86 -14.10
N TRP A 89 -8.99 -8.80 -14.92
CA TRP A 89 -7.94 -7.80 -14.78
C TRP A 89 -8.00 -7.03 -13.46
N ALA A 90 -9.21 -6.78 -12.94
CA ALA A 90 -9.36 -6.17 -11.62
C ALA A 90 -8.83 -7.07 -10.50
N HIS A 91 -9.12 -8.38 -10.53
CA HIS A 91 -8.62 -9.31 -9.53
C HIS A 91 -7.10 -9.52 -9.64
N LEU A 92 -6.53 -9.46 -10.85
CA LEU A 92 -5.07 -9.45 -11.02
C LEU A 92 -4.46 -8.20 -10.37
N TYR A 93 -5.04 -7.02 -10.61
CA TYR A 93 -4.60 -5.78 -9.98
C TYR A 93 -4.64 -5.88 -8.45
N PHE A 94 -5.77 -6.30 -7.87
CA PHE A 94 -5.89 -6.47 -6.42
C PHE A 94 -4.91 -7.51 -5.87
N SER A 95 -4.71 -8.63 -6.57
CA SER A 95 -3.75 -9.67 -6.16
C SER A 95 -2.33 -9.11 -6.04
N LEU A 96 -1.89 -8.31 -7.02
CA LEU A 96 -0.58 -7.65 -7.00
C LEU A 96 -0.45 -6.62 -5.88
N VAL A 97 -1.49 -5.80 -5.67
CA VAL A 97 -1.51 -4.82 -4.57
C VAL A 97 -1.41 -5.51 -3.21
N PHE A 98 -2.23 -6.54 -2.96
CA PHE A 98 -2.19 -7.30 -1.72
C PHE A 98 -0.87 -8.07 -1.56
N ALA A 99 -0.26 -8.53 -2.65
CA ALA A 99 1.06 -9.19 -2.59
C ALA A 99 2.15 -8.21 -2.13
N GLY A 100 2.09 -6.96 -2.60
CA GLY A 100 2.97 -5.89 -2.13
C GLY A 100 2.76 -5.57 -0.64
N VAL A 101 1.51 -5.48 -0.19
CA VAL A 101 1.18 -5.27 1.23
C VAL A 101 1.67 -6.43 2.10
N ALA A 102 1.46 -7.67 1.65
CA ALA A 102 1.92 -8.86 2.34
C ALA A 102 3.45 -8.86 2.48
N PHE A 103 4.17 -8.61 1.37
CA PHE A 103 5.62 -8.54 1.37
C PHE A 103 6.14 -7.50 2.35
N TRP A 104 5.59 -6.28 2.28
CA TRP A 104 5.98 -5.17 3.16
C TRP A 104 5.75 -5.47 4.64
N SER A 105 4.56 -5.97 4.97
CA SER A 105 4.15 -6.20 6.35
C SER A 105 4.92 -7.37 6.98
N LEU A 106 5.14 -8.44 6.21
CA LEU A 106 5.94 -9.57 6.66
C LEU A 106 7.44 -9.25 6.70
N SER A 107 7.97 -8.42 5.79
CA SER A 107 9.38 -8.02 5.85
C SER A 107 9.67 -7.17 7.08
N ALA A 108 8.77 -6.25 7.45
CA ALA A 108 8.91 -5.45 8.66
C ALA A 108 8.94 -6.32 9.93
N ALA A 109 7.99 -7.25 10.05
CA ALA A 109 7.95 -8.19 11.16
C ALA A 109 9.18 -9.12 11.17
N TRP A 110 9.65 -9.54 10.00
CA TRP A 110 10.84 -10.39 9.86
C TRP A 110 12.13 -9.67 10.28
N ASP A 111 12.29 -8.41 9.91
CA ASP A 111 13.46 -7.61 10.29
C ASP A 111 13.55 -7.47 11.82
N LEU A 112 12.43 -7.17 12.50
CA LEU A 112 12.42 -7.09 13.96
C LEU A 112 12.69 -8.45 14.61
N PHE A 113 12.09 -9.52 14.08
CA PHE A 113 12.32 -10.88 14.58
C PHE A 113 13.80 -11.28 14.49
N HIS A 114 14.43 -11.03 13.34
CA HIS A 114 15.85 -11.31 13.14
C HIS A 114 16.73 -10.46 14.07
N PHE A 115 16.38 -9.18 14.28
CA PHE A 115 17.08 -8.30 15.21
C PHE A 115 17.03 -8.81 16.66
N MET A 116 15.84 -9.16 17.15
CA MET A 116 15.67 -9.70 18.51
C MET A 116 16.37 -11.06 18.68
N THR A 117 16.37 -11.88 17.63
CA THR A 117 17.11 -13.16 17.62
C THR A 117 18.62 -12.94 17.70
N ALA A 118 19.14 -11.95 16.98
CA ALA A 118 20.57 -11.62 16.99
C ALA A 118 21.04 -11.07 18.34
N LEU A 119 20.17 -10.40 19.10
CA LEU A 119 20.43 -9.96 20.47
C LEU A 119 20.34 -11.08 21.51
N GLY A 120 19.76 -12.23 21.14
CA GLY A 120 19.54 -13.36 22.06
C GLY A 120 18.28 -13.20 22.93
N ASP A 121 17.42 -12.22 22.64
CA ASP A 121 16.21 -11.93 23.41
C ASP A 121 15.08 -12.94 23.10
N MET A 122 15.15 -13.61 21.95
CA MET A 122 14.24 -14.71 21.58
C MET A 122 14.72 -16.03 22.19
N PRO A 123 13.86 -16.81 22.88
CA PRO A 123 12.38 -16.73 22.89
C PRO A 123 11.75 -15.97 24.06
N ALA A 124 12.54 -15.40 24.98
CA ALA A 124 12.02 -14.79 26.21
C ALA A 124 11.08 -13.59 25.94
N GLU A 125 11.37 -12.80 24.90
CA GLU A 125 10.63 -11.57 24.55
C GLU A 125 9.62 -11.74 23.41
N ILE A 126 9.11 -12.96 23.18
CA ILE A 126 8.07 -13.22 22.16
C ILE A 126 6.81 -12.38 22.39
N GLY A 127 6.44 -12.13 23.65
CA GLY A 127 5.29 -11.29 24.00
C GLY A 127 5.45 -9.88 23.47
N GLN A 128 6.61 -9.27 23.71
CA GLN A 128 6.94 -7.92 23.24
C GLN A 128 6.97 -7.84 21.70
N PHE A 129 7.51 -8.87 21.04
CA PHE A 129 7.47 -8.96 19.58
C PHE A 129 6.03 -8.96 19.02
N LEU A 130 5.13 -9.72 19.64
CA LEU A 130 3.72 -9.76 19.22
C LEU A 130 2.98 -8.45 19.52
N GLU A 131 3.31 -7.74 20.60
CA GLU A 131 2.76 -6.42 20.86
C GLU A 131 3.20 -5.39 19.82
N LEU A 132 4.45 -5.45 19.38
CA LEU A 132 5.02 -4.52 18.41
C LEU A 132 4.61 -4.84 16.96
N GLU A 133 4.70 -6.09 16.56
CA GLU A 133 4.55 -6.52 15.15
C GLU A 133 3.31 -7.40 14.90
N GLY A 134 2.51 -7.71 15.92
CA GLY A 134 1.32 -8.54 15.77
C GLY A 134 0.32 -7.98 14.76
N SER A 135 0.18 -6.65 14.70
CA SER A 135 -0.68 -5.99 13.70
C SER A 135 -0.17 -6.21 12.27
N ASN A 136 1.15 -6.11 12.06
CA ASN A 136 1.78 -6.37 10.76
C ASN A 136 1.68 -7.85 10.38
N LEU A 137 1.87 -8.77 11.32
CA LEU A 137 1.67 -10.20 11.05
C LEU A 137 0.24 -10.52 10.60
N VAL A 138 -0.77 -9.96 11.29
CA VAL A 138 -2.18 -10.14 10.93
C VAL A 138 -2.50 -9.52 9.56
N ILE A 139 -2.03 -8.30 9.30
CA ILE A 139 -2.20 -7.62 8.01
C ILE A 139 -1.54 -8.41 6.89
N GLY A 140 -0.30 -8.88 7.12
CA GLY A 140 0.45 -9.71 6.17
C GLY A 140 -0.28 -11.00 5.83
N LEU A 141 -0.76 -11.74 6.84
CA LEU A 141 -1.51 -12.97 6.64
C LEU A 141 -2.84 -12.74 5.91
N ALA A 142 -3.59 -11.71 6.29
CA ALA A 142 -4.82 -11.33 5.61
C ALA A 142 -4.57 -10.94 4.14
N ALA A 143 -3.49 -10.19 3.89
CA ALA A 143 -3.08 -9.81 2.54
C ALA A 143 -2.67 -11.03 1.70
N VAL A 144 -1.91 -11.99 2.24
CA VAL A 144 -1.60 -13.26 1.55
C VAL A 144 -2.87 -14.02 1.17
N PHE A 145 -3.81 -14.16 2.11
CA PHE A 145 -5.08 -14.83 1.85
C PHE A 145 -5.86 -14.15 0.71
N LEU A 146 -5.96 -12.83 0.74
CA LEU A 146 -6.61 -12.03 -0.30
C LEU A 146 -5.89 -12.12 -1.64
N THR A 147 -4.55 -12.08 -1.65
CA THR A 147 -3.74 -12.27 -2.85
C THR A 147 -4.05 -13.59 -3.53
N VAL A 148 -4.07 -14.69 -2.76
CA VAL A 148 -4.37 -16.04 -3.26
C VAL A 148 -5.81 -16.11 -3.76
N HIS A 149 -6.77 -15.56 -3.01
CA HIS A 149 -8.17 -15.54 -3.39
C HIS A 149 -8.37 -14.80 -4.73
N CYS A 150 -7.80 -13.60 -4.87
CA CYS A 150 -7.87 -12.82 -6.10
C CYS A 150 -7.16 -13.51 -7.27
N ALA A 151 -6.00 -14.12 -7.04
CA ALA A 151 -5.28 -14.88 -8.07
C ALA A 151 -6.09 -16.07 -8.58
N ARG A 152 -6.78 -16.80 -7.68
CA ARG A 152 -7.67 -17.91 -8.06
C ARG A 152 -8.80 -17.44 -8.96
N ILE A 153 -9.44 -16.31 -8.65
CA ILE A 153 -10.52 -15.74 -9.48
C ILE A 153 -10.00 -15.30 -10.85
N PHE A 154 -8.78 -14.75 -10.91
CA PHE A 154 -8.15 -14.40 -12.18
C PHE A 154 -7.87 -15.62 -13.08
N LEU A 155 -7.36 -16.70 -12.48
CA LEU A 155 -7.02 -17.94 -13.17
C LEU A 155 -8.27 -18.73 -13.58
N ASN A 156 -9.31 -18.74 -12.75
CA ASN A 156 -10.51 -19.53 -12.99
C ASN A 156 -11.80 -18.71 -12.76
N PRO A 157 -12.21 -17.86 -13.73
CA PRO A 157 -13.32 -16.93 -13.58
C PRO A 157 -14.71 -17.59 -13.63
N SER A 158 -14.81 -18.88 -14.01
CA SER A 158 -16.09 -19.58 -14.18
C SER A 158 -16.84 -19.84 -12.88
N GLN A 159 -16.15 -19.91 -11.73
CA GLN A 159 -16.77 -20.23 -10.44
C GLN A 159 -17.81 -19.19 -9.96
N ARG A 160 -17.81 -17.95 -10.50
CA ARG A 160 -18.81 -16.93 -10.12
C ARG A 160 -20.16 -17.11 -10.80
N ARG A 161 -20.25 -17.94 -11.86
CA ARG A 161 -21.51 -18.18 -12.58
C ARG A 161 -22.43 -19.17 -11.86
N ASP A 162 -21.86 -20.06 -11.07
CA ASP A 162 -22.59 -21.18 -10.47
C ASP A 162 -23.16 -20.85 -9.08
N SER A 163 -22.73 -19.75 -8.46
CA SER A 163 -23.25 -19.29 -7.15
C SER A 163 -24.44 -18.33 -7.27
N SER A 164 -24.91 -18.06 -8.49
CA SER A 164 -26.04 -17.14 -8.77
C SER A 164 -27.10 -17.75 -9.69
N ALA A 165 -27.14 -19.08 -9.78
CA ALA A 165 -28.17 -19.84 -10.48
C ALA A 165 -29.08 -20.55 -9.47
#